data_AF-A0A9D5M853-F1
#
_entry.id   AF-A0A9D5M853-F1
#
_cell.length_a   1.000
_cell.length_b   1.000
_cell.length_c   1.000
_cell.angle_alpha   90.00
_cell.angle_beta   90.00
_cell.angle_gamma   90.00
#
_symmetry.space_group_name_H-M   'P 1'
#
loop_
_entity.id
_entity.type
_entity.pdbx_description
1 polymer ?
#
loop_
_entity_poly.entity_id
_entity_poly.type
_entity_poly.pdbx_seq_one_letter_code
_entity_poly.pdbx_strand_id
1 'polypeptide(L)'
;MKDKRRRGLFFLAVLLTALSLIFAGTAENRVIALSRSNAELWILAGGSLTATSDDAMTLPGLNPDVVSLGDMDHVSLESVAALEPDLLILFSDEPAQRALGEAAKGIGIQVLGLDINGFRDYADTMKDLTGRTGREDLYEKNVLRVEEEISAEIARAGSRFAGKSYLLLHVSATKSKAEKNNYFTCEMLNRLGMVNIAGDETLWNELSMEAIAAADPDYILVVPRGNDQKALEGFREKFTSGSVWAELKAVKENRFHVLAKELFGLKPNTRWAEAYRRLRSILEGNEAGGTE
;
A
#
# COMPACT_ATOMS: atom_id res chain seq x y z
N MET A 1 -5.94 24.45 66.45
CA MET A 1 -6.53 24.84 65.14
C MET A 1 -5.48 24.89 63.99
N LYS A 2 -4.49 23.99 63.96
CA LYS A 2 -3.37 24.08 62.98
C LYS A 2 -3.12 22.83 62.12
N ASP A 3 -3.92 21.77 62.23
CA ASP A 3 -3.51 20.46 61.70
C ASP A 3 -4.43 19.82 60.63
N LYS A 4 -5.54 20.48 60.26
CA LYS A 4 -6.44 19.98 59.20
C LYS A 4 -6.14 20.50 57.79
N ARG A 5 -5.28 21.52 57.62
CA ARG A 5 -4.97 22.09 56.29
C ARG A 5 -3.81 21.41 55.55
N ARG A 6 -3.00 20.57 56.22
CA ARG A 6 -1.87 19.87 55.57
C ARG A 6 -2.25 18.55 54.88
N ARG A 7 -3.35 17.92 55.28
CA ARG A 7 -3.80 16.63 54.71
C ARG A 7 -4.54 16.77 53.37
N GLY A 8 -5.20 17.91 53.12
CA GLY A 8 -5.86 18.16 51.83
C GLY A 8 -4.88 18.48 50.70
N LEU A 9 -3.73 19.09 51.00
CA LEU A 9 -2.75 19.46 49.99
C LEU A 9 -1.90 18.27 49.50
N PHE A 10 -1.69 17.28 50.37
CA PHE A 10 -0.97 16.05 49.99
C PHE A 10 -1.80 15.11 49.10
N PHE A 11 -3.12 15.04 49.32
CA PHE A 11 -4.00 14.23 48.45
C PHE A 11 -4.21 14.88 47.07
N LEU A 12 -4.24 16.21 46.99
CA LEU A 12 -4.36 16.92 45.71
C LEU A 12 -3.06 16.84 44.88
N ALA A 13 -1.89 16.84 45.53
CA ALA A 13 -0.61 16.70 44.84
C ALA A 13 -0.37 15.30 44.26
N VAL A 14 -0.84 14.24 44.94
CA VAL A 14 -0.75 12.86 44.44
C VAL A 14 -1.76 12.58 43.32
N LEU A 15 -2.92 13.23 43.34
CA LEU A 15 -3.89 13.12 42.23
C LEU A 15 -3.43 13.90 40.99
N LEU A 16 -2.74 15.03 41.16
CA LEU A 16 -2.16 15.80 40.04
C LEU A 16 -0.97 15.08 39.40
N THR A 17 -0.12 14.41 40.17
CA THR A 17 0.96 13.57 39.57
C THR A 17 0.42 12.30 38.93
N ALA A 18 -0.64 11.69 39.45
CA ALA A 18 -1.31 10.56 38.79
C ALA A 18 -2.05 10.98 37.51
N LEU A 19 -2.56 12.21 37.43
CA LEU A 19 -3.21 12.73 36.22
C LEU A 19 -2.21 13.22 35.16
N SER A 20 -0.99 13.62 35.57
CA SER A 20 0.12 13.87 34.65
C SER A 20 0.73 12.58 34.06
N LEU A 21 0.40 11.41 34.62
CA LEU A 21 0.84 10.10 34.12
C LEU A 21 -0.17 9.43 33.17
N ILE A 22 -1.32 10.06 32.89
CA ILE A 22 -2.32 9.57 31.93
C ILE A 22 -2.23 10.31 30.59
N PHE A 23 -1.33 11.30 30.47
CA PHE A 23 -0.94 11.94 29.22
C PHE A 23 0.58 11.89 29.04
N ALA A 24 1.20 10.72 29.29
CA ALA A 24 2.47 10.41 28.67
C ALA A 24 2.20 9.91 27.24
N GLY A 25 1.69 10.80 26.38
CA GLY A 25 1.97 10.67 24.96
C GLY A 25 3.49 10.65 24.85
N THR A 26 4.03 9.53 24.39
CA THR A 26 5.47 9.27 24.28
C THR A 26 6.18 10.48 23.65
N ALA A 27 7.39 10.78 24.13
CA ALA A 27 8.29 11.77 23.52
C ALA A 27 8.16 11.72 21.98
N GLU A 28 8.05 12.88 21.33
CA GLU A 28 7.87 12.98 19.87
C GLU A 28 8.96 12.19 19.15
N ASN A 29 8.69 10.92 18.85
CA ASN A 29 9.62 10.05 18.14
C ASN A 29 9.86 10.66 16.76
N ARG A 30 11.12 10.89 16.41
CA ARG A 30 11.52 11.36 15.09
C ARG A 30 11.39 10.23 14.10
N VAL A 31 10.25 10.19 13.42
CA VAL A 31 9.97 9.14 12.44
C VAL A 31 10.18 9.66 11.03
N ILE A 32 10.94 8.90 10.26
CA ILE A 32 11.06 9.06 8.82
C ILE A 32 10.32 7.90 8.17
N ALA A 33 9.45 8.19 7.21
CA ALA A 33 8.81 7.17 6.41
C ALA A 33 9.08 7.45 4.93
N LEU A 34 9.73 6.52 4.24
CA LEU A 34 10.03 6.65 2.82
C LEU A 34 8.87 6.11 1.98
N SER A 35 8.53 6.81 0.90
CA SER A 35 7.33 6.68 0.07
C SER A 35 6.04 7.27 0.67
N ARG A 36 5.17 7.75 -0.22
CA ARG A 36 3.81 8.19 0.12
C ARG A 36 3.03 7.14 0.90
N SER A 37 3.05 5.87 0.48
CA SER A 37 2.22 4.84 1.09
C SER A 37 2.64 4.55 2.53
N ASN A 38 3.94 4.52 2.84
CA ASN A 38 4.43 4.31 4.21
C ASN A 38 4.19 5.55 5.09
N ALA A 39 4.37 6.75 4.54
CA ALA A 39 4.08 8.01 5.24
C ALA A 39 2.60 8.11 5.63
N GLU A 40 1.70 7.83 4.68
CA GLU A 40 0.26 7.78 4.95
C GLU A 40 -0.08 6.71 5.99
N LEU A 41 0.53 5.52 5.92
CA LEU A 41 0.30 4.45 6.89
C LEU A 41 0.65 4.87 8.33
N TRP A 42 1.77 5.56 8.51
CA TRP A 42 2.17 6.07 9.82
C TRP A 42 1.22 7.15 10.36
N ILE A 43 0.78 8.07 9.49
CA ILE A 43 -0.22 9.09 9.85
C ILE A 43 -1.55 8.44 10.23
N LEU A 44 -1.99 7.42 9.48
CA LEU A 44 -3.20 6.65 9.75
C LEU A 44 -3.14 5.86 11.05
N ALA A 45 -1.93 5.51 11.51
CA ALA A 45 -1.70 4.94 12.83
C ALA A 45 -1.64 6.00 13.94
N GLY A 46 -1.79 7.29 13.61
CA GLY A 46 -1.76 8.41 14.57
C GLY A 46 -0.35 8.94 14.86
N GLY A 47 0.63 8.55 14.04
CA GLY A 47 1.98 9.04 14.14
C GLY A 47 2.18 10.42 13.49
N SER A 48 3.30 11.06 13.80
CA SER A 48 3.78 12.27 13.12
C SER A 48 5.15 12.01 12.50
N LEU A 49 5.45 12.70 11.40
CA LEU A 49 6.70 12.54 10.65
C LEU A 49 7.63 13.72 10.88
N THR A 50 8.93 13.45 10.84
CA THR A 50 9.99 14.46 10.75
C THR A 50 10.41 14.64 9.29
N ALA A 51 10.43 13.56 8.51
CA ALA A 51 10.73 13.63 7.08
C ALA A 51 10.10 12.50 6.28
N THR A 52 10.01 12.69 4.97
CA THR A 52 9.49 11.73 3.99
C THR A 52 10.09 11.99 2.61
N SER A 53 9.77 11.18 1.61
CA SER A 53 10.12 11.42 0.19
C SER A 53 9.17 12.43 -0.51
N ASP A 54 9.62 12.96 -1.65
CA ASP A 54 8.91 14.01 -2.41
C ASP A 54 7.45 13.66 -2.76
N ASP A 55 7.18 12.39 -3.10
CA ASP A 55 5.86 11.89 -3.50
C ASP A 55 4.83 11.94 -2.36
N ALA A 56 5.30 12.00 -1.12
CA ALA A 56 4.48 12.06 0.07
C ALA A 56 4.13 13.51 0.48
N MET A 57 4.88 14.53 0.02
CA MET A 57 4.77 15.91 0.51
C MET A 57 3.40 16.57 0.30
N THR A 58 2.54 15.96 -0.52
CA THR A 58 1.16 16.40 -0.77
C THR A 58 0.12 15.61 0.03
N LEU A 59 0.54 14.75 0.97
CA LEU A 59 -0.38 13.99 1.82
C LEU A 59 -1.17 14.91 2.75
N PRO A 60 -2.50 14.73 2.84
CA PRO A 60 -3.29 15.37 3.89
C PRO A 60 -2.77 14.98 5.28
N GLY A 61 -2.71 15.94 6.20
CA GLY A 61 -2.32 15.70 7.58
C GLY A 61 -0.81 15.75 7.85
N LEU A 62 0.02 16.05 6.86
CA LEU A 62 1.43 16.37 7.12
C LEU A 62 1.57 17.70 7.87
N ASN A 63 2.46 17.71 8.86
CA ASN A 63 2.89 18.93 9.53
C ASN A 63 3.74 19.78 8.55
N PRO A 64 3.55 21.12 8.49
CA PRO A 64 4.42 22.02 7.72
C PRO A 64 5.93 21.84 7.93
N ASP A 65 6.36 21.35 9.09
CA ASP A 65 7.77 21.18 9.43
C ASP A 65 8.38 19.87 8.89
N VAL A 66 7.59 19.02 8.24
CA VAL A 66 8.08 17.78 7.61
C VAL A 66 9.04 18.12 6.47
N VAL A 67 10.23 17.53 6.51
CA VAL A 67 11.27 17.74 5.50
C VAL A 67 11.15 16.71 4.37
N SER A 68 11.40 17.13 3.13
CA SER A 68 11.59 16.18 2.03
C SER A 68 13.04 15.68 1.97
N LEU A 69 13.21 14.37 1.86
CA LEU A 69 14.49 13.71 1.59
C LEU A 69 14.75 13.47 0.10
N GLY A 70 13.87 13.96 -0.78
CA GLY A 70 13.96 13.82 -2.23
C GLY A 70 13.29 12.56 -2.77
N ASP A 71 13.78 12.09 -3.91
CA ASP A 71 13.33 10.87 -4.57
C ASP A 71 13.59 9.63 -3.69
N MET A 72 12.54 8.85 -3.42
CA MET A 72 12.60 7.67 -2.53
C MET A 72 13.62 6.61 -2.98
N ASP A 73 13.96 6.57 -4.27
CA ASP A 73 14.95 5.64 -4.83
C ASP A 73 16.40 6.11 -4.61
N HIS A 74 16.60 7.36 -4.20
CA HIS A 74 17.90 8.03 -4.13
C HIS A 74 18.19 8.70 -2.77
N VAL A 75 17.43 8.36 -1.72
CA VAL A 75 17.66 8.88 -0.36
C VAL A 75 19.00 8.39 0.20
N SER A 76 19.83 9.31 0.69
CA SER A 76 21.15 8.99 1.26
C SER A 76 21.10 8.73 2.77
N LEU A 77 22.03 7.92 3.27
CA LEU A 77 22.17 7.69 4.72
C LEU A 77 22.50 8.99 5.48
N GLU A 78 23.30 9.87 4.88
CA GLU A 78 23.71 11.13 5.50
C GLU A 78 22.52 12.05 5.75
N SER A 79 21.61 12.19 4.78
CA SER A 79 20.42 13.03 4.94
C SER A 79 19.45 12.46 5.98
N VAL A 80 19.32 11.13 6.04
CA VAL A 80 18.57 10.43 7.10
C VAL A 80 19.22 10.67 8.47
N ALA A 81 20.52 10.45 8.59
CA ALA A 81 21.25 10.55 9.87
C ALA A 81 21.30 11.99 10.42
N ALA A 82 21.32 13.00 9.55
CA ALA A 82 21.29 14.41 9.95
C ALA A 82 20.02 14.81 10.71
N LEU A 83 18.93 14.07 10.55
CA LEU A 83 17.68 14.26 11.29
C LEU A 83 17.63 13.43 12.59
N GLU A 84 18.64 12.58 12.78
CA GLU A 84 18.84 11.62 13.87
C GLU A 84 17.56 10.82 14.26
N PRO A 85 16.85 10.20 13.30
CA PRO A 85 15.55 9.58 13.55
C PRO A 85 15.62 8.45 14.58
N ASP A 86 14.54 8.32 15.35
CA ASP A 86 14.31 7.18 16.23
C ASP A 86 13.82 5.95 15.45
N LEU A 87 13.09 6.19 14.36
CA LEU A 87 12.52 5.15 13.50
C LEU A 87 12.57 5.54 12.02
N LEU A 88 13.06 4.62 11.19
CA LEU A 88 13.01 4.69 9.74
C LEU A 88 12.07 3.59 9.20
N ILE A 89 10.97 4.00 8.55
CA ILE A 89 10.01 3.12 7.88
C ILE A 89 10.31 3.12 6.38
N LEU A 90 10.47 1.93 5.79
CA LEU A 90 10.85 1.78 4.39
C LEU A 90 10.31 0.48 3.78
N PHE A 91 10.40 0.33 2.46
CA PHE A 91 10.12 -0.92 1.77
C PHE A 91 11.32 -1.85 1.83
N SER A 92 11.12 -3.04 2.40
CA SER A 92 12.19 -4.04 2.55
C SER A 92 12.44 -4.85 1.28
N ASP A 93 11.44 -4.91 0.40
CA ASP A 93 11.52 -5.57 -0.91
C ASP A 93 12.29 -4.73 -1.95
N GLU A 94 12.34 -3.41 -1.80
CA GLU A 94 13.10 -2.53 -2.69
C GLU A 94 14.61 -2.50 -2.39
N PRO A 95 15.49 -2.87 -3.35
CA PRO A 95 16.93 -3.03 -3.09
C PRO A 95 17.63 -1.78 -2.54
N ALA A 96 17.32 -0.60 -3.09
CA ALA A 96 17.93 0.66 -2.66
C ALA A 96 17.56 1.00 -1.22
N GLN A 97 16.27 0.87 -0.88
CA GLN A 97 15.77 1.12 0.48
C GLN A 97 16.26 0.05 1.47
N ARG A 98 16.34 -1.22 1.06
CA ARG A 98 16.92 -2.28 1.89
C ARG A 98 18.38 -1.98 2.26
N ALA A 99 19.20 -1.55 1.29
CA ALA A 99 20.59 -1.18 1.53
C ALA A 99 20.71 0.02 2.49
N LEU A 100 19.87 1.05 2.29
CA LEU A 100 19.77 2.19 3.21
C LEU A 100 19.38 1.75 4.63
N GLY A 101 18.40 0.85 4.76
CA GLY A 101 17.96 0.31 6.03
C GLY A 101 19.05 -0.45 6.77
N GLU A 102 19.82 -1.31 6.10
CA GLU A 102 20.94 -2.01 6.72
C GLU A 102 22.04 -1.04 7.18
N ALA A 103 22.33 0.01 6.40
CA ALA A 103 23.29 1.03 6.79
C ALA A 103 22.80 1.87 7.98
N ALA A 104 21.51 2.21 8.03
CA ALA A 104 20.88 2.93 9.14
C ALA A 104 20.90 2.12 10.45
N LYS A 105 20.61 0.80 10.39
CA LYS A 105 20.77 -0.10 11.54
C LYS A 105 22.21 -0.11 12.07
N GLY A 106 23.20 -0.06 11.17
CA GLY A 106 24.62 -0.04 11.52
C GLY A 106 25.05 1.17 12.36
N ILE A 107 24.29 2.28 12.31
CA ILE A 107 24.52 3.48 13.12
C ILE A 107 23.51 3.63 14.28
N GLY A 108 22.71 2.59 14.55
CA GLY A 108 21.81 2.53 15.70
C GLY A 108 20.38 3.05 15.47
N ILE A 109 20.00 3.38 14.23
CA ILE A 109 18.62 3.79 13.90
C ILE A 109 17.72 2.55 13.89
N GLN A 110 16.56 2.62 14.54
CA GLN A 110 15.55 1.56 14.41
C GLN A 110 14.97 1.57 13.00
N VAL A 111 14.93 0.41 12.35
CA VAL A 111 14.37 0.28 11.00
C VAL A 111 13.18 -0.66 11.02
N LEU A 112 12.05 -0.18 10.51
CA LEU A 112 10.87 -0.98 10.20
C LEU A 112 10.78 -1.16 8.68
N GLY A 113 11.19 -2.34 8.22
CA GLY A 113 11.02 -2.74 6.84
C GLY A 113 9.63 -3.31 6.62
N LEU A 114 8.89 -2.73 5.68
CA LEU A 114 7.53 -3.14 5.31
C LEU A 114 7.56 -3.91 3.99
N ASP A 115 6.70 -4.92 3.92
CA ASP A 115 6.36 -5.64 2.69
C ASP A 115 4.87 -6.02 2.82
N ILE A 116 4.01 -5.28 2.12
CA ILE A 116 2.54 -5.39 2.24
C ILE A 116 1.99 -5.91 0.91
N ASN A 117 1.64 -7.19 0.89
CA ASN A 117 1.22 -7.90 -0.31
C ASN A 117 -0.22 -8.44 -0.21
N GLY A 118 -0.94 -8.06 0.84
CA GLY A 118 -2.35 -8.36 1.01
C GLY A 118 -2.95 -7.57 2.18
N PHE A 119 -4.26 -7.67 2.35
CA PHE A 119 -4.95 -6.99 3.44
C PHE A 119 -4.47 -7.45 4.82
N ARG A 120 -4.08 -8.72 4.95
CA ARG A 120 -3.57 -9.27 6.21
C ARG A 120 -2.24 -8.62 6.61
N ASP A 121 -1.31 -8.43 5.68
CA ASP A 121 -0.04 -7.76 5.96
C ASP A 121 -0.26 -6.29 6.38
N TYR A 122 -1.23 -5.64 5.73
CA TYR A 122 -1.68 -4.29 6.12
C TYR A 122 -2.25 -4.28 7.55
N ALA A 123 -3.12 -5.24 7.87
CA ALA A 123 -3.71 -5.37 9.19
C ALA A 123 -2.64 -5.62 10.27
N ASP A 124 -1.72 -6.55 10.05
CA ASP A 124 -0.65 -6.85 11.00
C ASP A 124 0.29 -5.66 11.19
N THR A 125 0.62 -4.94 10.10
CA THR A 125 1.41 -3.71 10.15
C THR A 125 0.70 -2.62 10.94
N MET A 126 -0.57 -2.35 10.63
CA MET A 126 -1.36 -1.35 11.35
C MET A 126 -1.51 -1.68 12.83
N LYS A 127 -1.58 -2.97 13.20
CA LYS A 127 -1.59 -3.40 14.60
C LYS A 127 -0.29 -3.02 15.33
N ASP A 128 0.87 -3.26 14.72
CA ASP A 128 2.15 -2.82 15.30
C ASP A 128 2.23 -1.30 15.41
N LEU A 129 1.93 -0.57 14.31
CA LEU A 129 2.04 0.88 14.28
C LEU A 129 1.09 1.56 15.28
N THR A 130 -0.17 1.12 15.37
CA THR A 130 -1.14 1.66 16.34
C THR A 130 -0.80 1.28 17.78
N GLY A 131 -0.18 0.13 18.00
CA GLY A 131 0.39 -0.23 19.30
C GLY A 131 1.51 0.72 19.72
N ARG A 132 2.39 1.10 18.78
CA ARG A 132 3.49 2.07 19.03
C ARG A 132 2.99 3.47 19.35
N THR A 133 1.92 3.91 18.71
CA THR A 133 1.32 5.24 18.94
C THR A 133 0.30 5.24 20.08
N GLY A 134 -0.06 4.08 20.62
CA GLY A 134 -1.13 3.93 21.62
C GLY A 134 -2.53 4.25 21.07
N ARG A 135 -2.73 4.15 19.74
CA ARG A 135 -3.97 4.51 19.03
C ARG A 135 -4.73 3.28 18.54
N GLU A 136 -5.09 2.39 19.45
CA GLU A 136 -5.89 1.20 19.15
C GLU A 136 -7.25 1.54 18.52
N ASP A 137 -7.80 2.73 18.80
CA ASP A 137 -9.01 3.26 18.17
C ASP A 137 -8.84 3.42 16.63
N LEU A 138 -7.64 3.75 16.17
CA LEU A 138 -7.32 3.84 14.75
C LEU A 138 -7.17 2.45 14.11
N TYR A 139 -6.74 1.43 14.86
CA TYR A 139 -6.76 0.05 14.37
C TYR A 139 -8.19 -0.43 14.13
N GLU A 140 -9.07 -0.23 15.10
CA GLU A 140 -10.49 -0.59 14.96
C GLU A 140 -11.11 0.12 13.74
N LYS A 141 -10.88 1.43 13.62
CA LYS A 141 -11.42 2.25 12.53
C LYS A 141 -10.87 1.87 11.15
N ASN A 142 -9.54 1.75 11.03
CA ASN A 142 -8.86 1.67 9.73
C ASN A 142 -8.62 0.22 9.27
N VAL A 143 -8.75 -0.77 10.18
CA VAL A 143 -8.54 -2.18 9.87
C VAL A 143 -9.82 -2.98 10.07
N LEU A 144 -10.35 -3.07 11.29
CA LEU A 144 -11.46 -3.99 11.57
C LEU A 144 -12.73 -3.62 10.79
N ARG A 145 -13.10 -2.34 10.77
CA ARG A 145 -14.25 -1.89 9.95
C ARG A 145 -14.02 -2.08 8.45
N VAL A 146 -12.80 -1.86 7.99
CA VAL A 146 -12.44 -2.04 6.58
C VAL A 146 -12.50 -3.53 6.20
N GLU A 147 -12.10 -4.43 7.10
CA GLU A 147 -12.21 -5.88 6.91
C GLU A 147 -13.65 -6.36 6.75
N GLU A 148 -14.56 -5.80 7.55
CA GLU A 148 -16.00 -6.06 7.43
C GLU A 148 -16.53 -5.61 6.05
N GLU A 149 -16.13 -4.43 5.59
CA GLU A 149 -16.51 -3.93 4.26
C GLU A 149 -15.94 -4.80 3.13
N ILE A 150 -14.66 -5.23 3.22
CA ILE A 150 -14.06 -6.16 2.25
C ILE A 150 -14.84 -7.46 2.21
N SER A 151 -15.16 -8.02 3.38
CA SER A 151 -15.95 -9.25 3.49
C SER A 151 -17.32 -9.11 2.84
N ALA A 152 -17.96 -7.94 3.00
CA ALA A 152 -19.23 -7.64 2.34
C ALA A 152 -19.09 -7.53 0.81
N GLU A 153 -18.01 -6.94 0.29
CA GLU A 153 -17.77 -6.88 -1.17
C GLU A 153 -17.48 -8.26 -1.77
N ILE A 154 -16.71 -9.11 -1.08
CA ILE A 154 -16.46 -10.50 -1.50
C ILE A 154 -17.79 -11.29 -1.48
N ALA A 155 -18.60 -11.15 -0.43
CA ALA A 155 -19.91 -11.79 -0.35
C ALA A 155 -20.86 -11.32 -1.46
N ARG A 156 -20.83 -10.02 -1.82
CA ARG A 156 -21.59 -9.46 -2.94
C ARG A 156 -21.16 -10.03 -4.29
N ALA A 157 -19.86 -10.29 -4.47
CA ALA A 157 -19.34 -10.95 -5.67
C ALA A 157 -19.80 -12.43 -5.76
N GLY A 158 -19.92 -13.10 -4.62
CA GLY A 158 -20.33 -14.50 -4.53
C GLY A 158 -19.43 -15.40 -5.38
N SER A 159 -20.02 -16.32 -6.14
CA SER A 159 -19.28 -17.21 -7.05
C SER A 159 -19.16 -16.67 -8.48
N ARG A 160 -19.47 -15.39 -8.74
CA ARG A 160 -19.56 -14.84 -10.11
C ARG A 160 -18.25 -14.98 -10.88
N PHE A 161 -17.12 -14.82 -10.19
CA PHE A 161 -15.79 -14.86 -10.79
C PHE A 161 -15.03 -16.16 -10.50
N ALA A 162 -15.68 -17.13 -9.84
CA ALA A 162 -15.06 -18.38 -9.44
C ALA A 162 -14.49 -19.12 -10.67
N GLY A 163 -13.18 -19.37 -10.65
CA GLY A 163 -12.44 -20.07 -11.71
C GLY A 163 -12.19 -19.25 -12.98
N LYS A 164 -12.60 -17.97 -13.04
CA LYS A 164 -12.27 -17.08 -14.16
C LYS A 164 -10.78 -16.76 -14.15
N SER A 165 -10.13 -16.91 -15.29
CA SER A 165 -8.70 -16.61 -15.40
C SER A 165 -8.43 -15.12 -15.56
N TYR A 166 -7.31 -14.64 -15.05
CA TYR A 166 -6.87 -13.26 -15.30
C TYR A 166 -5.36 -13.17 -15.51
N LEU A 167 -4.97 -12.09 -16.18
CA LEU A 167 -3.59 -11.63 -16.26
C LEU A 167 -3.54 -10.20 -15.75
N LEU A 168 -2.70 -9.95 -14.74
CA LEU A 168 -2.39 -8.60 -14.26
C LEU A 168 -1.00 -8.19 -14.73
N LEU A 169 -0.90 -7.04 -15.39
CA LEU A 169 0.34 -6.48 -15.91
C LEU A 169 0.67 -5.14 -15.26
N HIS A 170 1.90 -4.97 -14.80
CA HIS A 170 2.50 -3.65 -14.69
C HIS A 170 3.13 -3.25 -16.01
N VAL A 171 2.84 -2.05 -16.49
CA VAL A 171 3.41 -1.52 -17.73
C VAL A 171 4.04 -0.15 -17.52
N SER A 172 5.18 0.08 -18.15
CA SER A 172 5.81 1.38 -18.30
C SER A 172 6.08 1.64 -19.78
N ALA A 173 6.66 2.78 -20.12
CA ALA A 173 6.97 3.12 -21.51
C ALA A 173 7.89 2.10 -22.21
N THR A 174 8.67 1.33 -21.45
CA THR A 174 9.68 0.40 -22.00
C THR A 174 9.61 -1.02 -21.47
N LYS A 175 8.84 -1.27 -20.40
CA LYS A 175 8.78 -2.58 -19.74
C LYS A 175 7.34 -2.99 -19.46
N SER A 176 7.09 -4.29 -19.54
CA SER A 176 5.83 -4.88 -19.11
C SER A 176 6.14 -6.15 -18.34
N LYS A 177 5.49 -6.35 -17.20
CA LYS A 177 5.72 -7.46 -16.29
C LYS A 177 4.38 -8.03 -15.85
N ALA A 178 4.22 -9.35 -15.93
CA ALA A 178 3.10 -10.03 -15.29
C ALA A 178 3.33 -10.16 -13.79
N GLU A 179 2.32 -9.83 -13.00
CA GLU A 179 2.40 -9.92 -11.55
C GLU A 179 1.99 -11.30 -11.04
N LYS A 180 2.71 -11.73 -10.00
CA LYS A 180 2.54 -13.01 -9.32
C LYS A 180 1.46 -12.93 -8.24
N ASN A 181 1.12 -14.05 -7.61
CA ASN A 181 0.05 -14.08 -6.62
C ASN A 181 0.38 -13.33 -5.34
N ASN A 182 1.67 -13.15 -5.05
CA ASN A 182 2.16 -12.32 -3.97
C ASN A 182 2.09 -10.81 -4.26
N TYR A 183 1.47 -10.37 -5.35
CA TYR A 183 1.17 -8.95 -5.55
C TYR A 183 -0.22 -8.62 -5.00
N PHE A 184 -0.36 -7.50 -4.29
CA PHE A 184 -1.60 -7.21 -3.55
C PHE A 184 -2.86 -7.16 -4.41
N THR A 185 -2.80 -6.61 -5.63
CA THR A 185 -3.97 -6.61 -6.52
C THR A 185 -4.30 -8.03 -7.00
N CYS A 186 -3.31 -8.91 -7.15
CA CYS A 186 -3.54 -10.33 -7.44
C CYS A 186 -4.19 -11.04 -6.24
N GLU A 187 -3.75 -10.77 -5.02
CA GLU A 187 -4.37 -11.30 -3.79
C GLU A 187 -5.87 -10.97 -3.73
N MET A 188 -6.24 -9.74 -4.07
CA MET A 188 -7.63 -9.31 -4.14
C MET A 188 -8.46 -10.08 -5.18
N LEU A 189 -7.92 -10.25 -6.39
CA LEU A 189 -8.59 -10.99 -7.47
C LEU A 189 -8.75 -12.47 -7.11
N ASN A 190 -7.73 -13.07 -6.48
CA ASN A 190 -7.79 -14.44 -5.98
C ASN A 190 -8.85 -14.59 -4.88
N ARG A 191 -8.99 -13.61 -3.97
CA ARG A 191 -10.07 -13.59 -2.97
C ARG A 191 -11.47 -13.41 -3.55
N LEU A 192 -11.59 -12.87 -4.76
CA LEU A 192 -12.83 -12.87 -5.54
C LEU A 192 -13.07 -14.20 -6.28
N GLY A 193 -12.19 -15.19 -6.11
CA GLY A 193 -12.30 -16.54 -6.67
C GLY A 193 -11.68 -16.71 -8.06
N MET A 194 -10.96 -15.69 -8.55
CA MET A 194 -10.30 -15.75 -9.86
C MET A 194 -8.96 -16.49 -9.81
N VAL A 195 -8.43 -16.84 -10.98
CA VAL A 195 -7.18 -17.61 -11.12
C VAL A 195 -6.17 -16.83 -11.97
N ASN A 196 -5.01 -16.52 -11.39
CA ASN A 196 -3.92 -15.87 -12.13
C ASN A 196 -3.26 -16.84 -13.12
N ILE A 197 -3.25 -16.53 -14.42
CA ILE A 197 -2.53 -17.35 -15.42
C ILE A 197 -1.01 -17.26 -15.24
N ALA A 198 -0.54 -16.16 -14.66
CA ALA A 198 0.86 -15.91 -14.35
C ALA A 198 1.19 -16.24 -12.89
N GLY A 199 0.44 -17.13 -12.23
CA GLY A 199 0.66 -17.53 -10.84
C GLY A 199 2.07 -18.07 -10.53
N ASP A 200 2.31 -18.43 -9.27
CA ASP A 200 3.66 -18.73 -8.77
C ASP A 200 4.28 -19.99 -9.41
N GLU A 201 3.45 -20.95 -9.83
CA GLU A 201 3.89 -22.16 -10.54
C GLU A 201 4.26 -21.90 -12.01
N THR A 202 3.90 -20.74 -12.56
CA THR A 202 4.12 -20.41 -13.97
C THR A 202 5.53 -19.86 -14.18
N LEU A 203 6.37 -20.58 -14.94
CA LEU A 203 7.75 -20.21 -15.32
C LEU A 203 7.83 -19.13 -16.42
N TRP A 204 6.87 -18.21 -16.48
CA TRP A 204 6.92 -17.09 -17.42
C TRP A 204 8.01 -16.10 -16.98
N ASN A 205 9.23 -16.37 -17.44
CA ASN A 205 10.37 -15.50 -17.22
C ASN A 205 10.28 -14.23 -18.07
N GLU A 206 9.64 -14.30 -19.24
CA GLU A 206 9.40 -13.16 -20.13
C GLU A 206 7.95 -13.18 -20.66
N LEU A 207 7.31 -12.02 -20.64
CA LEU A 207 5.95 -11.83 -21.15
C LEU A 207 5.97 -11.71 -22.69
N SER A 208 5.35 -12.65 -23.39
CA SER A 208 5.17 -12.60 -24.85
C SER A 208 3.70 -12.68 -25.26
N MET A 209 3.38 -12.15 -26.45
CA MET A 209 2.02 -12.21 -26.99
C MET A 209 1.56 -13.64 -27.27
N GLU A 210 2.47 -14.52 -27.67
CA GLU A 210 2.19 -15.94 -27.94
C GLU A 210 1.80 -16.67 -26.65
N ALA A 211 2.50 -16.40 -25.53
CA ALA A 211 2.18 -16.99 -24.23
C ALA A 211 0.81 -16.50 -23.71
N ILE A 212 0.52 -15.20 -23.88
CA ILE A 212 -0.78 -14.62 -23.52
C ILE A 212 -1.89 -15.24 -24.37
N ALA A 213 -1.68 -15.37 -25.69
CA ALA A 213 -2.66 -15.94 -26.60
C ALA A 213 -2.90 -17.43 -26.38
N ALA A 214 -1.85 -18.19 -26.02
CA ALA A 214 -1.99 -19.61 -25.68
C ALA A 214 -2.77 -19.82 -24.38
N ALA A 215 -2.65 -18.90 -23.42
CA ALA A 215 -3.37 -18.96 -22.15
C ALA A 215 -4.80 -18.39 -22.23
N ASP A 216 -5.04 -17.44 -23.15
CA ASP A 216 -6.32 -16.77 -23.44
C ASP A 216 -7.14 -16.42 -22.17
N PRO A 217 -6.64 -15.51 -21.32
CA PRO A 217 -7.31 -15.19 -20.06
C PRO A 217 -8.71 -14.60 -20.25
N ASP A 218 -9.59 -14.89 -19.29
CA ASP A 218 -10.92 -14.28 -19.21
C ASP A 218 -10.84 -12.75 -19.02
N TYR A 219 -9.84 -12.25 -18.28
CA TYR A 219 -9.62 -10.83 -18.03
C TYR A 219 -8.15 -10.43 -18.21
N ILE A 220 -7.91 -9.26 -18.79
CA ILE A 220 -6.58 -8.64 -18.82
C ILE A 220 -6.66 -7.30 -18.10
N LEU A 221 -5.84 -7.14 -17.07
CA LEU A 221 -5.81 -5.98 -16.20
C LEU A 221 -4.42 -5.33 -16.30
N VAL A 222 -4.38 -4.02 -16.46
CA VAL A 222 -3.14 -3.26 -16.63
C VAL A 222 -3.04 -2.16 -15.60
N VAL A 223 -1.94 -2.10 -14.87
CA VAL A 223 -1.59 -1.00 -13.96
C VAL A 223 -0.41 -0.23 -14.56
N PRO A 224 -0.57 1.04 -14.96
CA PRO A 224 0.52 1.83 -15.49
C PRO A 224 1.51 2.24 -14.38
N ARG A 225 2.79 2.36 -14.74
CA ARG A 225 3.86 2.89 -13.91
C ARG A 225 4.49 4.11 -14.56
N GLY A 226 4.76 5.13 -13.75
CA GLY A 226 5.33 6.41 -14.21
C GLY A 226 4.28 7.29 -14.88
N ASN A 227 4.56 7.72 -16.11
CA ASN A 227 3.61 8.48 -16.92
C ASN A 227 2.63 7.51 -17.61
N ASP A 228 1.35 7.61 -17.26
CA ASP A 228 0.34 6.64 -17.68
C ASP A 228 0.16 6.61 -19.20
N GLN A 229 0.14 7.78 -19.84
CA GLN A 229 0.01 7.88 -21.30
C GLN A 229 1.16 7.16 -22.01
N LYS A 230 2.41 7.47 -21.66
CA LYS A 230 3.58 6.81 -22.26
C LYS A 230 3.62 5.32 -21.95
N ALA A 231 3.17 4.92 -20.77
CA ALA A 231 3.14 3.51 -20.37
C ALA A 231 2.12 2.72 -21.22
N LEU A 232 0.95 3.28 -21.46
CA LEU A 232 -0.08 2.68 -22.29
C LEU A 232 0.31 2.70 -23.78
N GLU A 233 0.91 3.78 -24.27
CA GLU A 233 1.46 3.84 -25.64
C GLU A 233 2.49 2.72 -25.87
N GLY A 234 3.48 2.59 -24.99
CA GLY A 234 4.49 1.53 -25.10
C GLY A 234 3.91 0.11 -24.98
N PHE A 235 2.89 -0.08 -24.13
CA PHE A 235 2.16 -1.35 -24.07
C PHE A 235 1.44 -1.66 -25.39
N ARG A 236 0.78 -0.66 -25.99
CA ARG A 236 0.02 -0.83 -27.25
C ARG A 236 0.92 -1.17 -28.42
N GLU A 237 2.04 -0.46 -28.56
CA GLU A 237 3.03 -0.74 -29.60
C GLU A 237 3.52 -2.18 -29.54
N LYS A 238 3.79 -2.68 -28.32
CA LYS A 238 4.38 -4.01 -28.10
C LYS A 238 3.37 -5.16 -28.17
N PHE A 239 2.17 -5.01 -27.61
CA PHE A 239 1.24 -6.13 -27.41
C PHE A 239 -0.04 -6.03 -28.24
N THR A 240 -0.50 -4.82 -28.60
CA THR A 240 -1.84 -4.65 -29.20
C THR A 240 -1.82 -4.37 -30.70
N SER A 241 -0.64 -4.29 -31.32
CA SER A 241 -0.47 -3.92 -32.74
C SER A 241 -0.74 -5.05 -33.73
N GLY A 242 -0.96 -6.29 -33.27
CA GLY A 242 -1.16 -7.48 -34.10
C GLY A 242 -2.57 -8.08 -34.07
N SER A 243 -2.90 -8.90 -35.08
CA SER A 243 -4.21 -9.59 -35.19
C SER A 243 -4.50 -10.54 -34.02
N VAL A 244 -3.47 -11.12 -33.41
CA VAL A 244 -3.61 -12.05 -32.27
C VAL A 244 -4.26 -11.37 -31.07
N TRP A 245 -3.96 -10.10 -30.80
CA TRP A 245 -4.55 -9.35 -29.68
C TRP A 245 -6.07 -9.20 -29.85
N ALA A 246 -6.52 -8.83 -31.05
CA ALA A 246 -7.94 -8.67 -31.35
C ALA A 246 -8.73 -9.98 -31.21
N GLU A 247 -8.06 -11.13 -31.28
CA GLU A 247 -8.68 -12.44 -31.16
C GLU A 247 -8.86 -12.92 -29.72
N LEU A 248 -8.18 -12.31 -28.74
CA LEU A 248 -8.25 -12.67 -27.33
C LEU A 248 -9.67 -12.53 -26.78
N LYS A 249 -10.08 -13.50 -25.96
CA LYS A 249 -11.39 -13.48 -25.30
C LYS A 249 -11.63 -12.21 -24.51
N ALA A 250 -10.63 -11.80 -23.72
CA ALA A 250 -10.71 -10.58 -22.93
C ALA A 250 -10.93 -9.32 -23.79
N VAL A 251 -10.40 -9.28 -25.02
CA VAL A 251 -10.56 -8.12 -25.91
C VAL A 251 -11.94 -8.14 -26.56
N LYS A 252 -12.35 -9.27 -27.12
CA LYS A 252 -13.67 -9.44 -27.77
C LYS A 252 -14.85 -9.20 -26.81
N GLU A 253 -14.68 -9.54 -25.54
CA GLU A 253 -15.72 -9.43 -24.53
C GLU A 253 -15.62 -8.13 -23.69
N ASN A 254 -14.77 -7.17 -24.09
CA ASN A 254 -14.56 -5.89 -23.37
C ASN A 254 -14.10 -6.08 -21.90
N ARG A 255 -13.26 -7.07 -21.65
CA ARG A 255 -12.67 -7.45 -20.36
C ARG A 255 -11.16 -7.13 -20.26
N PHE A 256 -10.72 -6.18 -21.08
CA PHE A 256 -9.44 -5.50 -20.93
C PHE A 256 -9.65 -4.20 -20.15
N HIS A 257 -8.94 -4.02 -19.03
CA HIS A 257 -9.13 -2.85 -18.16
C HIS A 257 -7.80 -2.25 -17.71
N VAL A 258 -7.69 -0.93 -17.84
CA VAL A 258 -6.66 -0.15 -17.17
C VAL A 258 -7.14 0.19 -15.76
N LEU A 259 -6.37 -0.20 -14.76
CA LEU A 259 -6.63 -0.01 -13.35
C LEU A 259 -5.96 1.28 -12.85
N ALA A 260 -6.67 2.05 -12.02
CA ALA A 260 -6.14 3.26 -11.40
C ALA A 260 -4.95 2.95 -10.48
N LYS A 261 -3.77 3.48 -10.81
CA LYS A 261 -2.54 3.20 -10.05
C LYS A 261 -2.62 3.63 -8.59
N GLU A 262 -3.46 4.62 -8.26
CA GLU A 262 -3.66 5.11 -6.90
C GLU A 262 -4.28 4.05 -5.99
N LEU A 263 -5.06 3.12 -6.55
CA LEU A 263 -5.68 2.02 -5.80
C LEU A 263 -4.93 0.69 -6.01
N PHE A 264 -4.41 0.47 -7.21
CA PHE A 264 -3.94 -0.84 -7.65
C PHE A 264 -2.44 -0.90 -7.97
N GLY A 265 -1.73 0.23 -7.86
CA GLY A 265 -0.28 0.34 -8.00
C GLY A 265 0.44 0.85 -6.74
N LEU A 266 -0.21 1.72 -5.95
CA LEU A 266 0.39 2.46 -4.84
C LEU A 266 -0.04 1.99 -3.43
N LYS A 267 -0.51 0.75 -3.27
CA LYS A 267 -1.08 0.16 -2.04
C LYS A 267 -2.24 1.02 -1.45
N PRO A 268 -3.46 0.48 -1.31
CA PRO A 268 -4.64 1.32 -1.05
C PRO A 268 -4.74 1.87 0.38
N ASN A 269 -3.91 1.43 1.34
CA ASN A 269 -3.99 1.81 2.76
C ASN A 269 -5.44 1.70 3.28
N THR A 270 -6.04 2.73 3.88
CA THR A 270 -7.45 2.66 4.36
C THR A 270 -8.48 2.39 3.27
N ARG A 271 -8.10 2.48 2.00
CA ARG A 271 -8.99 2.33 0.84
C ARG A 271 -9.09 0.89 0.32
N TRP A 272 -8.67 -0.12 1.09
CA TRP A 272 -8.81 -1.53 0.66
C TRP A 272 -10.25 -1.90 0.28
N ALA A 273 -11.23 -1.54 1.11
CA ALA A 273 -12.64 -1.80 0.80
C ALA A 273 -13.10 -1.08 -0.48
N GLU A 274 -12.64 0.16 -0.71
CA GLU A 274 -12.88 0.87 -1.97
C GLU A 274 -12.25 0.12 -3.15
N ALA A 275 -11.02 -0.37 -3.01
CA ALA A 275 -10.32 -1.13 -4.04
C ALA A 275 -11.08 -2.43 -4.39
N TYR A 276 -11.56 -3.18 -3.39
CA TYR A 276 -12.40 -4.38 -3.63
C TYR A 276 -13.71 -4.03 -4.35
N ARG A 277 -14.39 -2.95 -3.92
CA ARG A 277 -15.62 -2.47 -4.55
C ARG A 277 -15.39 -2.07 -6.00
N ARG A 278 -14.31 -1.35 -6.28
CA ARG A 278 -13.92 -0.92 -7.63
C ARG A 278 -13.57 -2.11 -8.52
N LEU A 279 -12.77 -3.06 -8.04
CA LEU A 279 -12.47 -4.28 -8.80
C LEU A 279 -13.76 -5.04 -9.14
N ARG A 280 -14.63 -5.26 -8.16
CA ARG A 280 -15.92 -5.92 -8.39
C ARG A 280 -16.75 -5.19 -9.46
N SER A 281 -16.84 -3.87 -9.40
CA SER A 281 -17.58 -3.04 -10.36
C SER A 281 -17.01 -3.16 -11.79
N ILE A 282 -15.68 -3.09 -11.93
CA ILE A 282 -14.97 -3.27 -13.21
C ILE A 282 -15.23 -4.67 -13.77
N LEU A 283 -15.08 -5.71 -12.96
CA LEU A 283 -15.26 -7.10 -13.39
C LEU A 283 -16.72 -7.43 -13.76
N GLU A 284 -17.68 -6.76 -13.15
CA GLU A 284 -19.11 -6.83 -13.50
C GLU A 284 -19.46 -6.07 -14.79
N GLY A 285 -18.56 -5.23 -15.32
CA GLY A 285 -18.83 -4.35 -16.45
C GLY A 285 -19.66 -3.11 -16.09
N ASN A 286 -19.77 -2.79 -14.80
CA ASN A 286 -20.56 -1.65 -14.29
C ASN A 286 -19.78 -0.33 -14.30
N GLU A 287 -18.46 -0.39 -14.46
CA GLU A 287 -17.59 0.76 -14.68
C GLU A 287 -16.65 0.46 -15.85
N ALA A 288 -16.46 1.43 -16.74
CA ALA A 288 -15.36 1.37 -17.68
C ALA A 288 -14.05 1.55 -16.89
N GLY A 289 -13.31 0.46 -16.67
CA GLY A 289 -11.87 0.61 -16.40
C GLY A 289 -11.28 1.34 -17.59
N GLY A 290 -10.57 2.46 -17.38
CA GLY A 290 -10.24 3.44 -18.42
C GLY A 290 -9.93 2.79 -19.77
N THR A 291 -10.91 2.80 -20.68
CA THR A 291 -10.79 2.19 -22.01
C THR A 291 -10.30 3.27 -22.95
N GLU A 292 -9.00 3.55 -22.92
CA GLU A 292 -8.37 4.27 -24.03
C GLU A 292 -7.18 3.52 -24.59
#